data_AF-A0A091H6R7-F1
#
_entry.id   AF-A0A091H6R7-F1
#
_cell.length_a   1.000
_cell.length_b   1.000
_cell.length_c   1.000
_cell.angle_alpha   90.00
_cell.angle_beta   90.00
_cell.angle_gamma   90.00
#
_symmetry.space_group_name_H-M   'P 1'
#
loop_
_entity.id
_entity.type
_entity.pdbx_description
1 polymer ?
#
loop_
_entity_poly.entity_id
_entity_poly.type
_entity_poly.pdbx_seq_one_letter_code
_entity_poly.pdbx_strand_id
1 'polypeptide(L)' 'KSPSFVRFPERQSWYNPVTEKTLHYYLCNTQRRLIKELLPKYILDFTLFAYPL' A
#
# COMPACT_ATOMS: atom_id res chain seq x y z
N LYS A 1 -0.42 9.87 -17.69
CA LYS A 1 -0.40 11.17 -16.99
C LYS A 1 -1.62 11.22 -16.07
N SER A 2 -1.39 11.24 -14.76
CA SER A 2 -2.47 11.41 -13.77
C SER A 2 -3.18 12.77 -13.97
N PRO A 3 -4.53 12.84 -13.83
CA PRO A 3 -5.27 14.09 -13.96
C PRO A 3 -4.82 15.15 -12.95
N SER A 4 -4.76 16.40 -13.36
CA SER A 4 -4.27 17.53 -12.53
C SER A 4 -5.11 17.82 -11.28
N PHE A 5 -6.32 17.29 -11.20
CA PHE A 5 -7.21 17.39 -10.04
C PHE A 5 -7.08 16.22 -9.05
N VAL A 6 -6.31 15.17 -9.40
CA VAL A 6 -6.05 14.05 -8.48
C VAL A 6 -5.08 14.53 -7.42
N ARG A 7 -5.62 14.80 -6.23
CA ARG A 7 -4.83 15.07 -5.03
C ARG A 7 -4.76 13.79 -4.23
N PHE A 8 -3.55 13.24 -4.09
CA PHE A 8 -3.34 12.23 -3.06
C PHE A 8 -3.54 12.89 -1.70
N PRO A 9 -4.18 12.19 -0.74
CA PRO A 9 -4.32 12.72 0.60
C PRO A 9 -2.95 12.98 1.20
N GLU A 10 -2.82 14.08 1.93
CA GLU A 10 -1.61 14.38 2.66
C GLU A 10 -1.31 13.25 3.65
N ARG A 11 -0.03 12.87 3.78
CA ARG A 11 0.35 11.80 4.69
C ARG A 11 -0.03 12.23 6.11
N GLN A 12 -0.69 11.32 6.80
CA GLN A 12 -1.04 11.52 8.20
C GLN A 12 0.23 11.66 9.05
N SER A 13 0.27 12.64 9.94
CA SER A 13 1.44 12.95 10.78
C SER A 13 1.85 11.82 11.73
N TRP A 14 0.91 10.95 12.08
CA TRP A 14 1.13 9.76 12.91
C TRP A 14 1.63 8.54 12.12
N TYR A 15 1.66 8.62 10.78
CA TYR A 15 2.14 7.52 9.94
C TYR A 15 3.67 7.57 9.80
N ASN A 16 4.35 6.74 10.58
CA ASN A 16 5.80 6.62 10.50
C ASN A 16 6.24 6.11 9.12
N PRO A 17 7.28 6.71 8.50
CA PRO A 17 7.82 6.19 7.25
C PRO A 17 8.31 4.76 7.47
N VAL A 18 7.87 3.85 6.60
CA VAL A 18 8.32 2.47 6.63
C VAL A 18 9.80 2.44 6.22
N THR A 19 10.68 2.11 7.16
CA THR A 19 12.10 1.87 6.85
C THR A 19 12.28 0.46 6.31
N GLU A 20 13.38 0.20 5.62
CA GLU A 20 13.70 -1.14 5.11
C GLU A 20 13.71 -2.20 6.22
N LYS A 21 14.21 -1.85 7.41
CA LYS A 21 14.19 -2.72 8.60
C LYS A 21 12.77 -3.01 9.08
N THR A 22 11.92 -1.98 9.14
CA THR A 22 10.53 -2.14 9.57
C THR A 22 9.74 -2.98 8.56
N LEU A 23 9.98 -2.76 7.27
CA LEU A 23 9.38 -3.55 6.19
C LEU A 23 9.75 -5.03 6.34
N HIS A 24 11.04 -5.33 6.49
CA HIS A 24 11.50 -6.70 6.67
C HIS A 24 10.88 -7.36 7.91
N TYR A 25 10.84 -6.63 9.03
CA TYR A 25 10.20 -7.10 10.26
C TYR A 25 8.72 -7.46 10.04
N TYR A 26 7.94 -6.59 9.39
CA TYR A 26 6.52 -6.86 9.15
C TYR A 26 6.31 -8.03 8.18
N LEU A 27 7.07 -8.09 7.07
CA LEU A 27 6.92 -9.17 6.09
C LEU A 27 7.25 -10.55 6.68
N CYS A 28 8.28 -10.64 7.52
CA CYS A 28 8.67 -11.91 8.14
C CYS A 28 7.74 -12.35 9.28
N ASN A 29 7.18 -11.40 10.03
CA ASN A 29 6.32 -11.71 11.18
C ASN A 29 4.83 -11.80 10.83
N THR A 30 4.41 -11.36 9.64
CA THR A 30 3.01 -11.45 9.22
C THR A 30 2.66 -12.88 8.84
N GLN A 31 1.48 -13.35 9.27
CA GLN A 31 1.02 -14.69 8.94
C GLN A 31 0.86 -14.86 7.43
N ARG A 32 1.45 -15.91 6.86
CA ARG A 32 1.42 -16.18 5.41
C ARG A 32 0.00 -16.27 4.85
N ARG A 33 -0.96 -16.77 5.65
CA ARG A 33 -2.37 -16.85 5.26
C ARG A 33 -2.97 -15.47 5.02
N LEU A 34 -2.73 -14.53 5.93
CA LEU A 34 -3.16 -13.14 5.81
C LEU A 34 -2.59 -12.48 4.56
N ILE A 35 -1.31 -12.69 4.24
CA ILE A 35 -0.70 -12.15 3.00
C ILE A 35 -1.41 -12.72 1.77
N LYS A 36 -1.70 -14.02 1.74
CA LYS A 36 -2.39 -14.67 0.61
C LYS A 36 -3.83 -14.17 0.43
N GLU A 37 -4.51 -13.80 1.51
CA GLU A 37 -5.87 -13.24 1.45
C GLU A 37 -5.87 -11.74 1.11
N LEU A 38 -4.89 -10.97 1.61
CA LEU A 38 -4.78 -9.54 1.36
C LEU A 38 -4.29 -9.21 -0.06
N LEU A 39 -3.32 -9.98 -0.57
CA LEU A 39 -2.64 -9.64 -1.82
C LEU A 39 -3.60 -9.56 -3.03
N PRO A 40 -4.53 -10.51 -3.24
CA PRO A 40 -5.51 -10.41 -4.33
C PRO A 40 -6.43 -9.19 -4.18
N LYS A 41 -6.84 -8.87 -2.95
CA LYS A 41 -7.66 -7.69 -2.66
C LYS A 41 -6.91 -6.41 -3.03
N TYR A 42 -5.66 -6.28 -2.61
CA TYR A 42 -4.83 -5.11 -2.94
C TYR A 42 -4.55 -4.98 -4.44
N ILE A 43 -4.34 -6.11 -5.14
CA ILE A 43 -4.19 -6.10 -6.60
C ILE A 43 -5.47 -5.59 -7.25
N LEU A 44 -6.64 -6.07 -6.82
CA LEU A 44 -7.93 -5.65 -7.36
C LEU A 44 -8.22 -4.16 -7.06
N ASP A 45 -7.99 -3.73 -5.83
CA ASP A 45 -8.16 -2.32 -5.46
C ASP A 45 -7.21 -1.44 -6.28
N PHE A 46 -5.97 -1.88 -6.50
CA PHE A 46 -5.04 -1.16 -7.36
C PHE A 46 -5.50 -1.18 -8.81
N THR A 47 -5.96 -2.28 -9.40
CA THR A 47 -6.39 -2.26 -10.81
C THR A 47 -7.64 -1.41 -11.03
N LEU A 48 -8.55 -1.36 -10.05
CA LEU A 48 -9.78 -0.57 -10.12
C LEU A 48 -9.56 0.92 -9.86
N PHE A 49 -8.62 1.26 -8.98
CA PHE A 49 -8.41 2.64 -8.52
C PHE A 49 -7.02 3.21 -8.86
N ALA A 50 -6.17 2.47 -9.57
CA ALA A 50 -4.88 2.99 -10.03
C ALA A 50 -5.14 4.12 -11.01
N TYR A 51 -4.69 5.30 -10.62
CA TYR A 51 -4.61 6.43 -11.52
C TYR A 51 -3.63 6.09 -12.66
N PRO A 52 -3.98 6.42 -13.92
CA PRO A 52 -3.08 6.18 -15.04
C PRO A 52 -1.79 6.98 -14.81
N LEU A 53 -0.65 6.28 -14.72
CA LEU A 53 0.70 6.84 -14.61
C LEU A 53 0.92 7.90 -15.70
#